data_AF-X1UL27-F1
#
_entry.id   AF-X1UL27-F1
#
_cell.length_a   1.000
_cell.length_b   1.000
_cell.length_c   1.000
_cell.angle_alpha   90.00
_cell.angle_beta   90.00
_cell.angle_gamma   90.00
#
_symmetry.space_group_name_H-M   'P 1'
#
loop_
_entity.id
_entity.type
_entity.pdbx_description
1 polymer ?
#
loop_
_entity_poly.entity_id
_entity_poly.type
_entity_poly.pdbx_seq_one_letter_code
_entity_poly.pdbx_strand_id
1 'polypeptide(L)'
;MAGIVDFTIAYNAEEDRDFTRTDIIAAYEIGRFKRSEALGALVSIGYTETMADVWLSKADLTKANAYARERIAQVKTLYRGKRLTRTQAHTQLTGIPIPSAEADTYIELWNVGREALVGRPSKSELRRFFLQNVLEEPEFRAELAGHHLSDTYIDW
;
A
#
# COMPACT_ATOMS: atom_id res chain seq x y z
N MET A 1 -55.67 -15.84 10.64
CA MET A 1 -54.78 -15.61 9.47
C MET A 1 -53.80 -14.50 9.81
N ALA A 2 -52.68 -14.83 10.44
CA ALA A 2 -51.67 -13.88 10.92
C ALA A 2 -50.27 -14.37 10.50
N GLY A 3 -49.99 -14.34 9.20
CA GLY A 3 -48.76 -14.95 8.67
C GLY A 3 -48.24 -14.37 7.34
N ILE A 4 -48.81 -13.26 6.86
CA ILE A 4 -48.33 -12.61 5.62
C ILE A 4 -47.91 -11.15 5.88
N VAL A 5 -48.42 -10.50 6.93
CA VAL A 5 -48.10 -9.09 7.24
C VAL A 5 -46.76 -8.90 7.98
N ASP A 6 -46.29 -9.89 8.74
CA ASP A 6 -45.03 -9.75 9.51
C ASP A 6 -43.76 -9.91 8.68
N PHE A 7 -43.81 -10.65 7.56
CA PHE A 7 -42.62 -10.82 6.71
C PHE A 7 -42.35 -9.59 5.84
N THR A 8 -43.39 -8.86 5.43
CA THR A 8 -43.23 -7.64 4.63
C THR A 8 -42.67 -6.47 5.46
N ILE A 9 -42.94 -6.42 6.76
CA ILE A 9 -42.41 -5.38 7.64
C ILE A 9 -40.92 -5.62 7.95
N ALA A 10 -40.50 -6.88 8.11
CA ALA A 10 -39.11 -7.22 8.38
C ALA A 10 -38.18 -6.99 7.16
N TYR A 11 -38.67 -7.19 5.92
CA TYR A 11 -37.88 -6.93 4.72
C TYR A 11 -37.67 -5.42 4.47
N ASN A 12 -38.68 -4.60 4.78
CA ASN A 12 -38.58 -3.14 4.65
C ASN A 12 -37.80 -2.48 5.80
N ALA A 13 -37.70 -3.12 6.97
CA ALA A 13 -36.98 -2.57 8.13
C ALA A 13 -35.44 -2.67 8.01
N GLU A 14 -34.91 -3.51 7.12
CA GLU A 14 -33.48 -3.48 6.74
C GLU A 14 -33.18 -2.48 5.60
N GLU A 15 -34.20 -2.06 4.84
CA GLU A 15 -34.09 -1.08 3.74
C GLU A 15 -34.03 0.38 4.22
N ASP A 16 -34.38 0.67 5.47
CA ASP A 16 -34.48 2.03 6.03
C ASP A 16 -33.16 2.60 6.61
N ARG A 17 -32.01 2.04 6.20
CA ARG A 17 -30.77 2.83 6.24
C ARG A 17 -30.67 3.59 4.93
N ASP A 18 -31.19 4.81 4.93
CA ASP A 18 -30.94 5.79 3.87
C ASP A 18 -29.44 5.84 3.60
N PHE A 19 -29.00 5.18 2.53
CA PHE A 19 -27.60 5.19 2.15
C PHE A 19 -27.24 6.63 1.80
N THR A 20 -26.26 7.19 2.51
CA THR A 20 -25.79 8.52 2.15
C THR A 20 -25.02 8.44 0.83
N ARG A 21 -24.89 9.58 0.13
CA ARG A 21 -23.99 9.69 -1.03
C ARG A 21 -22.62 9.08 -0.72
N THR A 22 -22.09 9.34 0.49
CA THR A 22 -20.78 8.86 0.92
C THR A 22 -20.72 7.33 0.98
N ASP A 23 -21.76 6.68 1.50
CA ASP A 23 -21.82 5.22 1.61
C ASP A 23 -21.91 4.55 0.24
N ILE A 24 -22.71 5.11 -0.67
CA ILE A 24 -22.86 4.62 -2.05
C ILE A 24 -21.53 4.74 -2.80
N ILE A 25 -20.87 5.89 -2.69
CA ILE A 25 -19.55 6.11 -3.31
C ILE A 25 -18.53 5.14 -2.71
N ALA A 26 -18.47 4.97 -1.39
CA ALA A 26 -17.54 4.05 -0.74
C ALA A 26 -17.77 2.60 -1.19
N ALA A 27 -19.03 2.15 -1.28
CA ALA A 27 -19.39 0.84 -1.79
C ALA A 27 -18.97 0.66 -3.27
N TYR A 28 -19.14 1.68 -4.09
CA TYR A 28 -18.65 1.68 -5.48
C TYR A 28 -17.11 1.63 -5.56
N GLU A 29 -16.42 2.40 -4.72
CA GLU A 29 -14.96 2.45 -4.65
C GLU A 29 -14.36 1.08 -4.34
N ILE A 30 -14.95 0.32 -3.41
CA ILE A 30 -14.50 -1.03 -3.05
C ILE A 30 -15.09 -2.13 -3.96
N GLY A 31 -15.87 -1.78 -4.98
CA GLY A 31 -16.44 -2.72 -5.96
C GLY A 31 -17.63 -3.54 -5.47
N ARG A 32 -18.25 -3.15 -4.34
CA ARG A 32 -19.52 -3.72 -3.88
C ARG A 32 -20.68 -3.35 -4.79
N PHE A 33 -20.65 -2.13 -5.35
CA PHE A 33 -21.58 -1.69 -6.40
C PHE A 33 -20.90 -1.62 -7.75
N LYS A 34 -21.59 -2.07 -8.80
CA LYS A 34 -21.28 -1.75 -10.19
C LYS A 34 -21.71 -0.32 -10.51
N ARG A 35 -21.17 0.27 -11.58
CA ARG A 35 -21.45 1.66 -11.94
C ARG A 35 -22.95 1.94 -12.09
N SER A 36 -23.68 1.05 -12.77
CA SER A 36 -25.13 1.19 -12.97
C SER A 36 -25.92 1.13 -11.65
N GLU A 37 -25.50 0.28 -10.71
CA GLU A 37 -26.13 0.12 -9.40
C GLU A 37 -25.89 1.37 -8.54
N ALA A 38 -24.65 1.87 -8.53
CA ALA A 38 -24.30 3.09 -7.83
C ALA A 38 -24.99 4.33 -8.43
N LEU A 39 -25.13 4.38 -9.76
CA LEU A 39 -25.88 5.44 -10.45
C LEU A 39 -27.34 5.43 -10.03
N GLY A 40 -28.00 4.27 -10.06
CA GLY A 40 -29.39 4.11 -9.63
C GLY A 40 -29.59 4.51 -8.16
N ALA A 41 -28.68 4.11 -7.27
CA ALA A 41 -28.74 4.45 -5.86
C ALA A 41 -28.53 5.96 -5.60
N LEU A 42 -27.65 6.63 -6.36
CA LEU A 42 -27.48 8.08 -6.25
C LEU A 42 -28.72 8.83 -6.74
N VAL A 43 -29.35 8.36 -7.82
CA VAL A 43 -30.59 8.95 -8.34
C VAL A 43 -31.74 8.75 -7.37
N SER A 44 -31.86 7.58 -6.72
CA SER A 44 -32.92 7.30 -5.76
C SER A 44 -32.86 8.20 -4.52
N ILE A 45 -31.67 8.67 -4.13
CA ILE A 45 -31.48 9.64 -3.03
C ILE A 45 -31.51 11.12 -3.49
N GLY A 46 -31.93 11.38 -4.74
CA GLY A 46 -32.23 12.73 -5.25
C GLY A 46 -31.15 13.42 -6.08
N TYR A 47 -30.08 12.73 -6.47
CA TYR A 47 -29.12 13.31 -7.43
C TYR A 47 -29.65 13.20 -8.86
N THR A 48 -29.35 14.20 -9.70
CA THR A 48 -29.56 14.07 -11.14
C THR A 48 -28.58 13.05 -11.72
N GLU A 49 -28.94 12.39 -12.81
CA GLU A 49 -28.04 11.44 -13.50
C GLU A 49 -26.69 12.07 -13.83
N THR A 50 -26.68 13.32 -14.31
CA THR A 50 -25.44 14.05 -14.62
C THR A 50 -24.57 14.25 -13.37
N MET A 51 -25.16 14.64 -12.25
CA MET A 51 -24.40 14.86 -11.02
C MET A 51 -23.89 13.52 -10.44
N ALA A 52 -24.72 12.48 -10.49
CA ALA A 52 -24.32 11.13 -10.08
C ALA A 52 -23.15 10.61 -10.93
N ASP A 53 -23.17 10.81 -12.25
CA ASP A 53 -22.07 10.42 -13.14
C ASP A 53 -20.77 11.17 -12.84
N VAL A 54 -20.84 12.46 -12.50
CA VAL A 54 -19.68 13.24 -12.04
C VAL A 54 -19.08 12.64 -10.75
N TRP A 55 -19.92 12.27 -9.78
CA TRP A 55 -19.47 11.63 -8.54
C TRP A 55 -18.81 10.29 -8.77
N LEU A 56 -19.40 9.45 -9.62
CA LEU A 56 -18.85 8.13 -9.96
C LEU A 56 -17.54 8.25 -10.75
N SER A 57 -17.45 9.21 -11.66
CA SER A 57 -16.21 9.48 -12.41
C SER A 57 -15.09 9.98 -11.48
N LYS A 58 -15.42 10.81 -10.48
CA LYS A 58 -14.46 11.18 -9.44
C LYS A 58 -14.02 9.95 -8.63
N ALA A 59 -14.94 9.07 -8.26
CA ALA A 59 -14.63 7.83 -7.56
C ALA A 59 -13.74 6.90 -8.39
N ASP A 60 -13.95 6.81 -9.71
CA ASP A 60 -13.06 6.05 -10.61
C ASP A 60 -11.63 6.57 -10.58
N LEU A 61 -11.46 7.90 -10.62
CA LEU A 61 -10.15 8.53 -10.47
C LEU A 61 -9.53 8.21 -9.10
N THR A 62 -10.33 8.23 -8.02
CA THR A 62 -9.87 7.84 -6.68
C THR A 62 -9.38 6.40 -6.67
N LYS A 63 -10.14 5.45 -7.23
CA LYS A 63 -9.77 4.03 -7.32
C LYS A 63 -8.49 3.83 -8.12
N ALA A 64 -8.40 4.46 -9.29
CA ALA A 64 -7.21 4.38 -10.15
C ALA A 64 -5.97 4.91 -9.42
N ASN A 65 -6.11 6.03 -8.70
CA ASN A 65 -5.03 6.62 -7.90
C ASN A 65 -4.65 5.74 -6.70
N ALA A 66 -5.61 5.14 -6.01
CA ALA A 66 -5.34 4.22 -4.90
C ALA A 66 -4.59 2.97 -5.39
N TYR A 67 -5.04 2.37 -6.48
CA TYR A 67 -4.37 1.24 -7.12
C TYR A 67 -2.94 1.59 -7.56
N ALA A 68 -2.76 2.76 -8.19
CA ALA A 68 -1.45 3.25 -8.58
C ALA A 68 -0.52 3.43 -7.36
N ARG A 69 -1.02 4.02 -6.28
CA ARG A 69 -0.27 4.21 -5.02
C ARG A 69 0.19 2.89 -4.42
N GLU A 70 -0.70 1.91 -4.33
CA GLU A 70 -0.36 0.57 -3.80
C GLU A 70 0.71 -0.11 -4.67
N ARG A 71 0.58 -0.04 -5.99
CA ARG A 71 1.60 -0.57 -6.90
C ARG A 71 2.95 0.14 -6.75
N ILE A 72 2.96 1.46 -6.63
CA ILE A 72 4.19 2.23 -6.37
C ILE A 72 4.83 1.80 -5.04
N ALA A 73 4.03 1.62 -3.98
CA ALA A 73 4.51 1.18 -2.66
C ALA A 73 5.09 -0.24 -2.71
N GLN A 74 4.47 -1.15 -3.46
CA GLN A 74 4.98 -2.49 -3.69
C GLN A 74 6.33 -2.46 -4.42
N VAL A 75 6.44 -1.73 -5.53
CA VAL A 75 7.69 -1.60 -6.29
C VAL A 75 8.79 -1.01 -5.41
N LYS A 76 8.48 0.05 -4.64
CA LYS A 76 9.41 0.66 -3.67
C LYS A 76 9.95 -0.38 -2.69
N THR A 77 9.07 -1.20 -2.12
CA THR A 77 9.44 -2.22 -1.12
C THR A 77 10.37 -3.27 -1.73
N LEU A 78 10.02 -3.78 -2.91
CA LEU A 78 10.83 -4.77 -3.63
C LEU A 78 12.18 -4.19 -4.08
N TYR A 79 12.19 -2.95 -4.56
CA TYR A 79 13.39 -2.26 -5.00
C TYR A 79 14.37 -2.00 -3.85
N ARG A 80 13.88 -1.41 -2.74
CA ARG A 80 14.69 -1.17 -1.54
C ARG A 80 15.19 -2.46 -0.91
N GLY A 81 14.37 -3.52 -0.92
CA GLY A 81 14.75 -4.86 -0.47
C GLY A 81 15.70 -5.61 -1.42
N LYS A 82 16.26 -4.95 -2.44
CA LYS A 82 17.17 -5.51 -3.46
C LYS A 82 16.59 -6.71 -4.24
N ARG A 83 15.26 -6.89 -4.24
CA ARG A 83 14.56 -7.93 -5.03
C ARG A 83 14.31 -7.51 -6.49
N LEU A 84 14.40 -6.21 -6.78
CA LEU A 84 14.35 -5.67 -8.13
C LEU A 84 15.63 -4.90 -8.47
N THR A 85 16.05 -4.99 -9.74
CA THR A 85 17.05 -4.11 -10.33
C THR A 85 16.42 -2.75 -10.69
N ARG A 86 17.27 -1.75 -10.97
CA ARG A 86 16.81 -0.42 -11.42
C ARG A 86 15.93 -0.53 -12.65
N THR A 87 16.38 -1.29 -13.65
CA THR A 87 15.64 -1.52 -14.90
C THR A 87 14.30 -2.21 -14.65
N GLN A 88 14.26 -3.23 -13.78
CA GLN A 88 13.01 -3.93 -13.46
C GLN A 88 12.01 -3.02 -12.72
N ALA A 89 12.48 -2.22 -11.76
CA ALA A 89 11.63 -1.25 -11.07
C ALA A 89 11.08 -0.18 -12.04
N HIS A 90 11.93 0.33 -12.94
CA HIS A 90 11.52 1.28 -13.98
C HIS A 90 10.44 0.69 -14.89
N THR A 91 10.65 -0.51 -15.43
CA THR A 91 9.66 -1.20 -16.28
C THR A 91 8.32 -1.39 -15.56
N GLN A 92 8.34 -1.74 -14.27
CA GLN A 92 7.11 -1.89 -13.50
C GLN A 92 6.39 -0.55 -13.27
N LEU A 93 7.12 0.54 -13.03
CA LEU A 93 6.58 1.89 -12.88
C LEU A 93 5.98 2.43 -14.18
N THR A 94 6.61 2.19 -15.33
CA THR A 94 6.06 2.59 -16.64
C THR A 94 4.77 1.86 -17.00
N GLY A 95 4.50 0.72 -16.37
CA GLY A 95 3.24 -0.02 -16.51
C GLY A 95 2.15 0.41 -15.52
N ILE A 96 2.38 1.46 -14.74
CA ILE A 96 1.37 2.10 -13.88
C ILE A 96 0.89 3.36 -14.62
N PRO A 97 -0.43 3.67 -14.61
CA PRO A 97 -0.96 4.90 -15.21
C PRO A 97 -0.59 6.13 -14.35
N ILE A 98 0.71 6.43 -14.29
CA ILE A 98 1.29 7.63 -13.69
C ILE A 98 1.95 8.48 -14.79
N PRO A 99 2.12 9.80 -14.57
CA PRO A 99 2.94 10.62 -15.45
C PRO A 99 4.35 10.03 -15.58
N SER A 100 4.82 9.83 -16.82
CA SER A 100 6.07 9.12 -17.10
C SER A 100 7.32 9.77 -16.47
N ALA A 101 7.30 11.10 -16.30
CA ALA A 101 8.37 11.86 -15.64
C ALA A 101 8.55 11.54 -14.14
N GLU A 102 7.57 10.88 -13.51
CA GLU A 102 7.66 10.53 -12.10
C GLU A 102 8.47 9.24 -11.85
N ALA A 103 8.56 8.33 -12.83
CA ALA A 103 9.18 7.02 -12.63
C ALA A 103 10.67 7.11 -12.25
N ASP A 104 11.44 7.92 -12.97
CA ASP A 104 12.85 8.17 -12.65
C ASP A 104 13.01 8.87 -11.30
N THR A 105 12.14 9.86 -11.02
CA THR A 105 12.13 10.57 -9.74
C THR A 105 11.91 9.61 -8.56
N TYR A 106 10.98 8.66 -8.67
CA TYR A 106 10.75 7.64 -7.65
C TYR A 106 11.99 6.76 -7.44
N ILE A 107 12.63 6.31 -8.53
CA ILE A 107 13.82 5.46 -8.45
C ILE A 107 14.98 6.19 -7.77
N GLU A 108 15.23 7.44 -8.12
CA GLU A 108 16.31 8.23 -7.49
C GLU A 108 16.02 8.46 -6.00
N LEU A 109 14.78 8.78 -5.63
CA LEU A 109 14.38 8.90 -4.23
C LEU A 109 14.58 7.58 -3.46
N TRP A 110 14.27 6.45 -4.07
CA TRP A 110 14.40 5.15 -3.41
C TRP A 110 15.83 4.65 -3.37
N ASN A 111 16.70 5.08 -4.28
CA ASN A 111 18.14 4.80 -4.25
C ASN A 111 18.77 5.28 -2.94
N VAL A 112 18.46 6.51 -2.53
CA VAL A 112 18.93 7.08 -1.26
C VAL A 112 18.59 6.15 -0.09
N GLY A 113 17.34 5.67 -0.03
CA GLY A 113 16.87 4.75 1.01
C GLY A 113 17.28 3.28 0.83
N ARG A 114 17.83 2.91 -0.34
CA ARG A 114 18.34 1.57 -0.68
C ARG A 114 19.82 1.44 -0.31
N GLU A 115 20.59 2.50 -0.47
CA GLU A 115 21.96 2.60 0.01
C GLU A 115 22.01 2.69 1.54
N ALA A 116 21.06 3.37 2.17
CA ALA A 116 20.90 3.34 3.63
C ALA A 116 20.55 1.93 4.21
N LEU A 117 20.19 0.97 3.36
CA LEU A 117 20.03 -0.46 3.69
C LEU A 117 21.33 -1.26 3.46
N VAL A 118 22.50 -0.68 3.76
CA VAL A 118 23.63 -1.50 4.22
C VAL A 118 23.23 -2.01 5.60
N GLY A 119 22.48 -3.13 5.60
CA GLY A 119 22.06 -3.79 6.82
C GLY A 119 23.31 -4.16 7.61
N ARG A 120 23.52 -3.47 8.72
CA ARG A 120 24.56 -3.86 9.67
C ARG A 120 24.24 -5.28 10.14
N PRO A 121 25.14 -6.26 9.94
CA PRO A 121 24.87 -7.63 10.38
C PRO A 121 24.55 -7.62 11.87
N SER A 122 23.55 -8.39 12.30
CA SER A 122 23.26 -8.51 13.73
C SER A 122 24.46 -9.04 14.50
N LYS A 123 24.52 -8.83 15.83
CA LYS A 123 25.60 -9.37 16.68
C LYS A 123 25.82 -10.88 16.47
N SER A 124 24.75 -11.63 16.24
CA SER A 124 24.80 -13.07 15.96
C SER A 124 25.40 -13.39 14.58
N GLU A 125 25.11 -12.57 13.56
CA GLU A 125 25.71 -12.70 12.23
C GLU A 125 27.18 -12.29 12.22
N LEU A 126 27.54 -11.21 12.92
CA LEU A 126 28.93 -10.79 13.11
C LEU A 126 29.74 -11.90 13.79
N ARG A 127 29.21 -12.51 14.86
CA ARG A 127 29.85 -13.65 15.53
C ARG A 127 30.02 -14.83 14.58
N ARG A 128 29.02 -15.14 13.76
CA ARG A 128 29.12 -16.20 12.75
C ARG A 128 30.19 -15.88 11.71
N PHE A 129 30.27 -14.65 11.23
CA PHE A 129 31.27 -14.23 10.25
C PHE A 129 32.70 -14.29 10.82
N PHE A 130 32.89 -13.89 12.08
CA PHE A 130 34.16 -14.03 12.79
C PHE A 130 34.56 -15.52 12.95
N LEU A 131 33.64 -16.38 13.40
CA LEU A 131 33.91 -17.83 13.53
C LEU A 131 34.17 -18.53 12.19
N GLN A 132 33.70 -17.96 11.08
CA GLN A 132 33.93 -18.47 9.72
C GLN A 132 35.17 -17.84 9.06
N ASN A 133 35.94 -17.01 9.77
CA ASN A 133 37.08 -16.24 9.25
C ASN A 133 36.72 -15.35 8.05
N VAL A 134 35.48 -14.88 7.99
CA VAL A 134 35.00 -13.92 6.97
C VAL A 134 35.32 -12.48 7.36
N LEU A 135 35.58 -12.24 8.65
CA LEU A 135 35.65 -10.94 9.30
C LEU A 135 36.79 -11.04 10.31
N GLU A 136 37.78 -10.15 10.27
CA GLU A 136 38.93 -10.22 11.16
C GLU A 136 38.62 -9.62 12.54
N GLU A 137 39.40 -9.98 13.55
CA GLU A 137 39.21 -9.51 14.92
C GLU A 137 39.10 -7.98 15.08
N PRO A 138 39.96 -7.14 14.46
CA PRO A 138 39.81 -5.69 14.55
C PRO A 138 38.52 -5.18 13.91
N GLU A 139 38.07 -5.79 12.81
CA GLU A 139 36.81 -5.47 12.15
C GLU A 139 35.62 -5.91 13.00
N PHE A 140 35.73 -7.05 13.69
CA PHE A 140 34.70 -7.58 14.58
C PHE A 140 34.47 -6.67 15.78
N ARG A 141 35.55 -6.20 16.40
CA ARG A 141 35.49 -5.26 17.52
C ARG A 141 34.87 -3.92 17.11
N ALA A 142 35.29 -3.37 15.96
CA ALA A 142 34.71 -2.14 15.41
C ALA A 142 33.21 -2.29 15.11
N GLU A 143 32.80 -3.45 14.58
CA GLU A 143 31.40 -3.72 14.30
C GLU A 143 30.56 -3.90 15.57
N LEU A 144 31.09 -4.57 16.60
CA LEU A 144 30.43 -4.66 17.91
C LEU A 144 30.33 -3.29 18.61
N ALA A 145 31.36 -2.45 18.53
CA ALA A 145 31.36 -1.12 19.12
C ALA A 145 30.23 -0.25 18.53
N GLY A 146 30.02 -0.28 17.22
CA GLY A 146 28.92 0.46 16.62
C GLY A 146 27.53 -0.15 16.87
N HIS A 147 27.44 -1.37 17.42
CA HIS A 147 26.21 -1.89 18.04
C HIS A 147 26.00 -1.43 19.49
N HIS A 148 26.77 -0.44 19.95
CA HIS A 148 26.72 0.14 21.30
C HIS A 148 26.97 -0.87 22.42
N LEU A 149 27.79 -1.91 22.19
CA LEU A 149 28.33 -2.70 23.29
C LEU A 149 29.39 -1.87 24.02
N SER A 150 29.44 -2.00 25.35
CA SER A 150 30.49 -1.37 26.15
C SER A 150 31.84 -1.99 25.85
N ASP A 151 32.88 -1.16 25.84
CA ASP A 151 34.28 -1.56 25.63
C ASP A 151 34.71 -2.67 26.58
N THR A 152 34.15 -2.75 27.79
CA THR A 152 34.41 -3.84 28.74
C THR A 152 34.09 -5.24 28.20
N TYR A 153 33.17 -5.35 27.23
CA TYR A 153 32.80 -6.62 26.58
C TYR A 153 33.46 -6.82 25.22
N ILE A 154 34.11 -5.77 24.69
CA ILE A 154 34.75 -5.79 23.36
C ILE A 154 36.26 -5.87 23.50
N ASP A 155 36.82 -5.39 24.60
CA ASP A 155 38.25 -5.26 24.89
C ASP A 155 38.71 -6.38 25.85
N TRP A 156 38.84 -7.59 25.29
CA TRP A 156 39.40 -8.79 25.91
C TRP A 156 40.68 -9.25 25.24
#